data_AF-A0A6N7HLN5-F1
#
_entry.id   AF-A0A6N7HLN5-F1
#
_cell.length_a   1.000
_cell.length_b   1.000
_cell.length_c   1.000
_cell.angle_alpha   90.00
_cell.angle_beta   90.00
_cell.angle_gamma   90.00
#
_symmetry.space_group_name_H-M   'P 1'
#
loop_
_entity.id
_entity.type
_entity.pdbx_description
1 polymer ?
#
loop_
_entity_poly.entity_id
_entity_poly.type
_entity_poly.pdbx_seq_one_letter_code
_entity_poly.pdbx_strand_id
1 'polypeptide(L)'
;MTTHATSALHRLRASAEASSPVAAAPAAGPIDAGRFRLRLDGDLTGLVARLDERLPAASVRQVADDGNRTGEGLFAPEVPLPPRYAGLLLWDDDDPHTRWYPQGITGSADARADGRYEDRRLLLVSWYDNLDEAPDKGVRVSFINPTNIQVPTYRHVLLVEPCTDAGGEPSFRAVTVHAGA
;
A
#
# COMPACT_ATOMS: atom_id res chain seq x y z
N MET A 1 30.18 -7.75 -63.67
CA MET A 1 30.61 -6.79 -62.63
C MET A 1 30.19 -5.42 -63.13
N THR A 2 29.26 -4.66 -62.55
CA THR A 2 28.62 -4.69 -61.24
C THR A 2 27.31 -3.90 -61.38
N THR A 3 26.16 -4.49 -61.05
CA THR A 3 24.85 -3.81 -61.15
C THR A 3 24.58 -3.06 -59.85
N HIS A 4 24.35 -1.74 -59.93
CA HIS A 4 23.96 -0.91 -58.78
C HIS A 4 22.49 -1.17 -58.41
N ALA A 5 22.25 -1.59 -57.16
CA ALA A 5 20.90 -1.68 -56.60
C ALA A 5 20.48 -0.32 -56.04
N THR A 6 19.44 0.28 -56.62
CA THR A 6 18.77 1.47 -56.08
C THR A 6 17.80 1.03 -54.99
N SER A 7 18.02 1.45 -53.74
CA SER A 7 17.12 1.16 -52.62
C SER A 7 16.06 2.25 -52.53
N ALA A 8 14.79 1.89 -52.75
CA ALA A 8 13.64 2.78 -52.60
C ALA A 8 13.12 2.73 -51.16
N LEU A 9 13.22 3.86 -50.43
CA LEU A 9 12.61 4.02 -49.11
C LEU A 9 11.07 4.05 -49.25
N HIS A 10 10.39 3.00 -48.77
CA HIS A 10 8.95 3.05 -48.54
C HIS A 10 8.69 3.78 -47.20
N ARG A 11 8.11 4.98 -47.26
CA ARG A 11 7.56 5.64 -46.08
C ARG A 11 6.23 4.99 -45.72
N LEU A 12 6.19 4.22 -44.63
CA LEU A 12 4.94 3.78 -44.02
C LEU A 12 4.23 5.01 -43.44
N ARG A 13 3.03 5.34 -43.94
CA ARG A 13 2.12 6.27 -43.26
C ARG A 13 1.26 5.47 -42.29
N ALA A 14 1.49 5.63 -40.99
CA ALA A 14 0.55 5.19 -39.98
C ALA A 14 -0.61 6.22 -39.93
N SER A 15 -1.81 5.81 -40.34
CA SER A 15 -3.02 6.56 -40.03
C SER A 15 -3.40 6.26 -38.58
N ALA A 16 -3.30 7.25 -37.70
CA ALA A 16 -3.85 7.17 -36.36
C ALA A 16 -5.34 7.52 -36.44
N GLU A 17 -6.22 6.53 -36.32
CA GLU A 17 -7.63 6.78 -36.03
C GLU A 17 -7.73 7.26 -34.57
N ALA A 18 -8.12 8.52 -34.40
CA ALA A 18 -8.43 9.07 -33.09
C ALA A 18 -9.74 8.46 -32.60
N SER A 19 -9.65 7.43 -31.75
CA SER A 19 -10.80 6.96 -30.97
C SER A 19 -11.24 8.06 -30.01
N SER A 20 -12.53 8.40 -30.03
CA SER A 20 -13.09 9.36 -29.06
C SER A 20 -13.00 8.79 -27.65
N PRO A 21 -12.65 9.60 -26.63
CA PRO A 21 -12.60 9.12 -25.26
C PRO A 21 -14.00 8.62 -24.83
N VAL A 22 -14.08 7.36 -24.43
CA VAL A 22 -15.27 6.81 -23.77
C VAL A 22 -15.47 7.57 -22.47
N ALA A 23 -16.69 8.08 -22.25
CA ALA A 23 -17.05 8.74 -21.00
C ALA A 23 -16.76 7.81 -19.82
N ALA A 24 -16.10 8.34 -18.77
CA ALA A 24 -15.86 7.59 -17.55
C ALA A 24 -17.20 7.10 -16.97
N ALA A 25 -17.24 5.84 -16.54
CA ALA A 25 -18.39 5.31 -15.84
C ALA A 25 -18.71 6.18 -14.61
N PRO A 26 -19.99 6.37 -14.27
CA PRO A 26 -20.35 7.08 -13.05
C PRO A 26 -19.69 6.39 -11.86
N ALA A 27 -19.20 7.18 -10.89
CA ALA A 27 -18.68 6.65 -9.65
C ALA A 27 -19.74 5.73 -9.01
N ALA A 28 -19.31 4.58 -8.51
CA ALA A 28 -20.20 3.69 -7.77
C ALA A 28 -20.86 4.50 -6.63
N GLY A 29 -22.16 4.32 -6.47
CA GLY A 29 -22.89 4.94 -5.36
C GLY A 29 -22.33 4.48 -4.01
N PRO A 30 -22.63 5.20 -2.91
CA PRO A 30 -22.16 4.81 -1.58
C PRO A 30 -22.54 3.37 -1.27
N ILE A 31 -21.56 2.58 -0.84
CA ILE A 31 -21.79 1.23 -0.37
C ILE A 31 -22.43 1.32 1.02
N ASP A 32 -23.55 0.62 1.22
CA ASP A 32 -24.18 0.51 2.53
C ASP A 32 -23.27 -0.26 3.49
N ALA A 33 -22.54 0.48 4.33
CA ALA A 33 -21.63 -0.07 5.34
C ALA A 33 -22.36 -1.03 6.31
N GLY A 34 -23.68 -0.90 6.50
CA GLY A 34 -24.47 -1.82 7.32
C GLY A 34 -24.45 -3.26 6.84
N ARG A 35 -24.09 -3.50 5.56
CA ARG A 35 -23.91 -4.82 4.96
C ARG A 35 -22.55 -5.46 5.28
N PHE A 36 -21.60 -4.69 5.78
CA PHE A 36 -20.25 -5.14 6.10
C PHE A 36 -20.03 -4.97 7.60
N ARG A 37 -20.17 -6.07 8.35
CA ARG A 37 -19.93 -6.06 9.80
C ARG A 37 -18.70 -6.88 10.12
N LEU A 38 -17.72 -6.23 10.72
CA LEU A 38 -16.63 -6.91 11.39
C LEU A 38 -17.19 -7.61 12.63
N ARG A 39 -16.94 -8.91 12.73
CA ARG A 39 -17.20 -9.69 13.94
C ARG A 39 -15.84 -10.14 14.45
N LEU A 40 -15.58 -9.87 15.73
CA LEU A 40 -14.44 -10.49 16.38
C LEU A 40 -14.73 -11.98 16.51
N ASP A 41 -13.81 -12.81 16.05
CA ASP A 41 -13.86 -14.25 16.32
C ASP A 41 -13.10 -14.51 17.63
N GLY A 42 -13.81 -15.00 18.65
CA GLY A 42 -13.31 -15.11 20.02
C GLY A 42 -13.38 -13.82 20.85
N ASP A 43 -13.01 -13.92 22.13
CA ASP A 43 -12.90 -12.78 23.05
C ASP A 43 -11.42 -12.49 23.38
N LEU A 44 -10.88 -11.47 22.73
CA LEU A 44 -9.52 -10.98 22.97
C LEU A 44 -9.48 -9.79 23.94
N THR A 45 -10.64 -9.34 24.43
CA THR A 45 -10.77 -8.07 25.17
C THR A 45 -9.86 -8.03 26.40
N GLY A 46 -9.81 -9.14 27.16
CA GLY A 46 -8.95 -9.24 28.34
C GLY A 46 -7.45 -9.26 28.02
N LEU A 47 -7.05 -9.89 26.90
CA LEU A 47 -5.65 -9.90 26.47
C LEU A 47 -5.20 -8.54 25.95
N VAL A 48 -6.04 -7.88 25.16
CA VAL A 48 -5.77 -6.52 24.66
C VAL A 48 -5.65 -5.54 25.82
N ALA A 49 -6.57 -5.57 26.79
CA ALA A 49 -6.48 -4.71 27.97
C ALA A 49 -5.16 -4.90 28.76
N ARG A 50 -4.71 -6.16 28.95
CA ARG A 50 -3.42 -6.45 29.61
C ARG A 50 -2.21 -6.00 28.78
N LEU A 51 -2.30 -5.99 27.44
CA LEU A 51 -1.27 -5.44 26.57
C LEU A 51 -1.25 -3.90 26.64
N ASP A 52 -2.41 -3.26 26.69
CA ASP A 52 -2.54 -1.80 26.83
C ASP A 52 -1.92 -1.28 28.14
N GLU A 53 -1.92 -2.09 29.20
CA GLU A 53 -1.22 -1.78 30.46
C GLU A 53 0.31 -1.79 30.33
N ARG A 54 0.86 -2.43 29.29
CA ARG A 54 2.30 -2.64 29.10
C ARG A 54 2.90 -1.87 27.93
N LEU A 55 2.09 -1.56 26.93
CA LEU A 55 2.52 -0.96 25.67
C LEU A 55 1.91 0.43 25.52
N PRO A 56 2.69 1.42 25.06
CA PRO A 56 2.14 2.71 24.73
C PRO A 56 1.18 2.59 23.54
N ALA A 57 -0.02 3.14 23.67
CA ALA A 57 -0.96 3.29 22.56
C ALA A 57 -0.49 4.40 21.60
N ALA A 58 -0.64 4.15 20.30
CA ALA A 58 -0.40 5.13 19.24
C ALA A 58 -1.60 5.19 18.29
N SER A 59 -2.04 6.40 17.96
CA SER A 59 -3.03 6.62 16.91
C SER A 59 -2.44 6.39 15.52
N VAL A 60 -3.30 6.09 14.55
CA VAL A 60 -2.92 5.99 13.12
C VAL A 60 -2.20 7.25 12.65
N ARG A 61 -2.68 8.42 13.07
CA ARG A 61 -2.04 9.69 12.75
C ARG A 61 -0.63 9.79 13.32
N GLN A 62 -0.43 9.44 14.59
CA GLN A 62 0.91 9.47 15.21
C GLN A 62 1.88 8.55 14.47
N VAL A 63 1.45 7.34 14.09
CA VAL A 63 2.29 6.40 13.32
C VAL A 63 2.68 6.97 11.96
N ALA A 64 1.73 7.62 11.26
CA ALA A 64 1.98 8.22 9.95
C ALA A 64 2.84 9.51 10.03
N ASP A 65 2.62 10.35 11.05
CA ASP A 65 3.42 11.55 11.29
C ASP A 65 4.86 11.19 11.77
N ASP A 66 5.06 10.02 12.40
CA ASP A 66 6.36 9.48 12.84
C ASP A 66 7.06 8.63 11.76
N GLY A 67 6.90 8.94 10.48
CA GLY A 67 7.59 8.24 9.39
C GLY A 67 9.11 8.24 9.58
N ASN A 68 9.74 7.05 9.62
CA ASN A 68 11.19 6.89 9.84
C ASN A 68 11.96 6.40 8.62
N ARG A 69 11.30 6.33 7.47
CA ARG A 69 11.89 6.05 6.18
C ARG A 69 11.38 7.08 5.19
N THR A 70 12.15 7.30 4.13
CA THR A 70 11.79 8.22 3.06
C THR A 70 11.76 7.43 1.77
N GLY A 71 10.61 7.45 1.10
CA GLY A 71 10.50 6.93 -0.25
C GLY A 71 10.91 7.98 -1.28
N GLU A 72 10.94 7.57 -2.54
CA GLU A 72 11.16 8.48 -3.65
C GLU A 72 9.92 8.52 -4.54
N GLY A 73 9.44 9.73 -4.84
CA GLY A 73 8.40 9.93 -5.83
C GLY A 73 8.98 9.77 -7.23
N LEU A 74 8.53 8.74 -7.96
CA LEU A 74 8.85 8.60 -9.38
C LEU A 74 7.94 9.53 -10.20
N PHE A 75 8.46 10.71 -10.48
CA PHE A 75 7.90 11.64 -11.45
C PHE A 75 8.88 11.74 -12.61
N ALA A 76 8.94 10.70 -13.44
CA ALA A 76 9.67 10.81 -14.70
C ALA A 76 8.92 11.81 -15.59
N PRO A 77 9.53 12.96 -15.97
CA PRO A 77 8.93 13.83 -16.99
C PRO A 77 8.73 13.08 -18.31
N GLU A 78 9.48 11.98 -18.56
CA GLU A 78 9.32 11.11 -19.73
C GLU A 78 8.21 10.06 -19.63
N VAL A 79 7.61 9.82 -18.46
CA VAL A 79 6.45 8.93 -18.32
C VAL A 79 5.23 9.80 -18.06
N PRO A 80 4.44 10.14 -19.09
CA PRO A 80 3.21 10.90 -18.89
C PRO A 80 2.25 10.04 -18.09
N LEU A 81 2.23 10.24 -16.78
CA LEU A 81 1.23 9.63 -15.93
C LEU A 81 -0.11 10.31 -16.22
N PRO A 82 -1.15 9.55 -16.63
CA PRO A 82 -2.47 10.12 -16.77
C PRO A 82 -2.90 10.83 -15.48
N PRO A 83 -3.67 11.93 -15.53
CA PRO A 83 -4.04 12.74 -14.36
C PRO A 83 -4.80 11.99 -13.25
N ARG A 84 -5.17 10.73 -13.48
CA ARG A 84 -5.76 9.82 -12.49
C ARG A 84 -4.74 9.14 -11.56
N TYR A 85 -3.45 9.19 -11.89
CA TYR A 85 -2.38 8.66 -11.02
C TYR A 85 -1.86 9.80 -10.14
N ALA A 86 -1.94 9.62 -8.82
CA ALA A 86 -1.46 10.61 -7.85
C ALA A 86 0.07 10.63 -7.70
N GLY A 87 0.76 9.60 -8.21
CA GLY A 87 2.21 9.44 -8.17
C GLY A 87 2.60 7.95 -8.22
N LEU A 88 3.88 7.70 -8.47
CA LEU A 88 4.54 6.42 -8.23
C LEU A 88 5.44 6.59 -7.01
N LEU A 89 5.44 5.63 -6.09
CA LEU A 89 6.33 5.65 -4.92
C LEU A 89 7.31 4.50 -5.03
N LEU A 90 8.58 4.82 -4.91
CA LEU A 90 9.67 3.89 -4.66
C LEU A 90 9.89 3.81 -3.15
N TRP A 91 10.16 2.59 -2.69
CA TRP A 91 10.57 2.33 -1.32
C TRP A 91 12.06 2.58 -1.18
N ASP A 92 12.50 2.87 0.04
CA ASP A 92 13.91 2.96 0.38
C ASP A 92 14.65 1.65 -0.01
N ASP A 93 15.91 1.75 -0.45
CA ASP A 93 16.73 0.60 -0.86
C ASP A 93 16.91 -0.44 0.27
N ASP A 94 16.79 -0.01 1.53
CA ASP A 94 16.83 -0.89 2.71
C ASP A 94 15.54 -1.72 2.91
N ASP A 95 14.54 -1.60 2.02
CA ASP A 95 13.36 -2.47 1.98
C ASP A 95 13.55 -3.65 1.01
N PRO A 96 13.96 -4.85 1.50
CA PRO A 96 14.33 -5.96 0.63
C PRO A 96 13.10 -6.47 -0.14
N HIS A 97 13.05 -6.12 -1.43
CA HIS A 97 12.02 -6.57 -2.38
C HIS A 97 12.00 -8.09 -2.58
N THR A 98 13.08 -8.78 -2.18
CA THR A 98 13.17 -10.25 -2.21
C THR A 98 12.37 -10.91 -1.09
N ARG A 99 12.04 -10.18 -0.02
CA ARG A 99 11.33 -10.71 1.14
C ARG A 99 9.91 -10.20 1.27
N TRP A 100 9.69 -8.89 1.14
CA TRP A 100 8.39 -8.29 1.40
C TRP A 100 7.64 -8.04 0.11
N TYR A 101 6.54 -8.76 -0.09
CA TYR A 101 5.73 -8.67 -1.31
C TYR A 101 4.44 -7.88 -1.02
N PRO A 102 4.13 -6.84 -1.81
CA PRO A 102 2.94 -6.03 -1.57
C PRO A 102 1.69 -6.78 -2.00
N GLN A 103 0.63 -6.69 -1.21
CA GLN A 103 -0.61 -7.42 -1.48
C GLN A 103 -1.84 -6.51 -1.61
N GLY A 104 -1.82 -5.34 -0.96
CA GLY A 104 -2.94 -4.43 -0.99
C GLY A 104 -2.50 -2.98 -0.83
N ILE A 105 -3.31 -2.09 -1.38
CA ILE A 105 -3.17 -0.64 -1.24
C ILE A 105 -4.55 -0.05 -0.95
N THR A 106 -4.62 0.83 0.04
CA THR A 106 -5.82 1.61 0.35
C THR A 106 -5.44 2.97 0.86
N GLY A 107 -6.35 3.94 0.83
CA GLY A 107 -6.11 5.25 1.41
C GLY A 107 -7.30 5.79 2.18
N SER A 108 -7.11 6.94 2.82
CA SER A 108 -8.18 7.67 3.51
C SER A 108 -9.35 8.05 2.58
N ALA A 109 -9.10 8.13 1.26
CA ALA A 109 -10.11 8.32 0.22
C ALA A 109 -11.06 7.12 0.05
N ASP A 110 -10.61 5.91 0.35
CA ASP A 110 -11.48 4.72 0.29
C ASP A 110 -12.38 4.63 1.52
N ALA A 111 -11.95 5.21 2.65
CA ALA A 111 -12.68 5.19 3.91
C ALA A 111 -13.66 6.36 4.07
N ARG A 112 -13.35 7.54 3.50
CA ARG A 112 -14.09 8.79 3.77
C ARG A 112 -14.24 9.64 2.52
N ALA A 113 -15.40 10.28 2.38
CA ALA A 113 -15.77 11.07 1.21
C ALA A 113 -14.88 12.31 0.99
N ASP A 114 -14.38 12.94 2.07
CA ASP A 114 -13.41 14.05 2.00
C ASP A 114 -11.97 13.57 1.81
N GLY A 115 -11.77 12.25 1.81
CA GLY A 115 -10.51 11.56 1.69
C GLY A 115 -9.51 11.87 2.79
N ARG A 116 -9.98 12.26 3.98
CA ARG A 116 -9.11 12.62 5.11
C ARG A 116 -9.46 11.84 6.37
N TYR A 117 -8.44 11.33 7.05
CA TYR A 117 -8.52 10.80 8.41
C TYR A 117 -7.78 11.76 9.35
N GLU A 118 -8.45 12.31 10.36
CA GLU A 118 -7.87 13.30 11.28
C GLU A 118 -7.10 14.43 10.57
N ASP A 119 -7.73 15.06 9.56
CA ASP A 119 -7.18 16.12 8.71
C ASP A 119 -5.95 15.72 7.85
N ARG A 120 -5.64 14.42 7.73
CA ARG A 120 -4.55 13.89 6.90
C ARG A 120 -5.07 13.07 5.73
N ARG A 121 -4.41 13.19 4.58
CA ARG A 121 -4.47 12.14 3.55
C ARG A 121 -3.50 11.04 3.97
N LEU A 122 -3.92 9.79 3.86
CA LEU A 122 -3.09 8.63 4.19
C LEU A 122 -3.11 7.63 3.04
N LEU A 123 -1.99 6.94 2.86
CA LEU A 123 -1.87 5.78 2.00
C LEU A 123 -1.32 4.63 2.86
N LEU A 124 -1.96 3.48 2.77
CA LEU A 124 -1.58 2.26 3.47
C LEU A 124 -1.26 1.18 2.43
N VAL A 125 -0.17 0.46 2.64
CA VAL A 125 0.23 -0.68 1.81
C VAL A 125 0.44 -1.88 2.70
N SER A 126 -0.25 -2.99 2.43
CA SER A 126 -0.05 -4.26 3.11
C SER A 126 0.96 -5.13 2.38
N TRP A 127 1.71 -5.91 3.15
CA TRP A 127 2.76 -6.80 2.65
C TRP A 127 2.74 -8.10 3.42
N TYR A 128 3.25 -9.16 2.80
CA TYR A 128 3.56 -10.41 3.47
C TYR A 128 5.03 -10.79 3.28
N ASP A 129 5.56 -11.55 4.23
CA ASP A 129 6.87 -12.20 4.12
C ASP A 129 6.75 -13.37 3.12
N ASN A 130 7.44 -13.26 2.00
CA ASN A 130 7.40 -14.23 0.90
C ASN A 130 8.54 -15.25 0.98
N LEU A 131 9.39 -15.20 2.02
CA LEU A 131 10.44 -16.20 2.16
C LEU A 131 9.91 -17.43 2.90
N ASP A 132 10.13 -18.59 2.30
CA ASP A 132 9.93 -19.90 2.93
C ASP A 132 11.08 -20.24 3.90
N GLU A 133 11.43 -19.29 4.79
CA GLU A 133 12.49 -19.45 5.78
C GLU A 133 12.01 -19.05 7.19
N ALA A 134 12.49 -19.75 8.21
CA ALA A 134 12.16 -19.42 9.60
C ALA A 134 13.05 -18.28 10.14
N PRO A 135 12.51 -17.34 10.93
CA PRO A 135 11.09 -17.21 11.24
C PRO A 135 10.33 -16.50 10.11
N ASP A 136 9.10 -16.95 9.83
CA ASP A 136 8.12 -16.18 9.09
C ASP A 136 7.81 -14.88 9.85
N LYS A 137 8.05 -13.73 9.22
CA LYS A 137 7.81 -12.41 9.83
C LYS A 137 6.37 -11.94 9.69
N GLY A 138 5.54 -12.67 8.95
CA GLY A 138 4.11 -12.47 8.82
C GLY A 138 3.75 -11.27 7.95
N VAL A 139 2.83 -10.45 8.46
CA VAL A 139 2.27 -9.31 7.74
C VAL A 139 2.83 -7.99 8.28
N ARG A 140 3.16 -7.06 7.37
CA ARG A 140 3.43 -5.66 7.72
C ARG A 140 2.53 -4.71 6.96
N VAL A 141 2.31 -3.53 7.55
CA VAL A 141 1.60 -2.42 6.92
C VAL A 141 2.49 -1.19 6.91
N SER A 142 2.63 -0.55 5.76
CA SER A 142 3.28 0.75 5.64
C SER A 142 2.25 1.85 5.80
N PHE A 143 2.45 2.72 6.77
CA PHE A 143 1.71 3.97 6.94
C PHE A 143 2.49 5.08 6.25
N ILE A 144 1.96 5.56 5.13
CA ILE A 144 2.63 6.55 4.28
C ILE A 144 1.95 7.89 4.50
N ASN A 145 2.77 8.92 4.71
CA ASN A 145 2.37 10.32 4.69
C ASN A 145 2.66 10.92 3.30
N PRO A 146 1.64 11.08 2.43
CA PRO A 146 1.81 11.57 1.08
C PRO A 146 1.81 13.11 0.99
N THR A 147 1.96 13.84 2.11
CA THR A 147 1.92 15.32 2.12
C THR A 147 2.93 15.92 1.14
N ASN A 148 4.12 15.34 1.05
CA ASN A 148 5.07 15.59 -0.03
C ASN A 148 5.29 14.29 -0.81
N ILE A 149 4.59 14.16 -1.94
CA ILE A 149 4.65 12.93 -2.75
C ILE A 149 5.98 12.73 -3.48
N GLN A 150 6.83 13.75 -3.58
CA GLN A 150 8.17 13.63 -4.19
C GLN A 150 9.16 12.92 -3.25
N VAL A 151 8.95 13.07 -1.95
CA VAL A 151 9.77 12.44 -0.89
C VAL A 151 8.82 12.08 0.26
N PRO A 152 7.95 11.08 0.06
CA PRO A 152 6.99 10.67 1.06
C PRO A 152 7.71 10.02 2.24
N THR A 153 7.27 10.29 3.46
CA THR A 153 7.76 9.56 4.62
C THR A 153 6.81 8.42 4.96
N TYR A 154 7.37 7.32 5.48
CA TYR A 154 6.55 6.18 5.88
C TYR A 154 7.14 5.44 7.07
N ARG A 155 6.28 4.65 7.72
CA ARG A 155 6.65 3.71 8.78
C ARG A 155 6.01 2.36 8.53
N HIS A 156 6.82 1.31 8.64
CA HIS A 156 6.33 -0.06 8.67
C HIS A 156 5.93 -0.44 10.09
N VAL A 157 4.79 -1.11 10.23
CA VAL A 157 4.36 -1.77 11.46
C VAL A 157 4.06 -3.24 11.17
N LEU A 158 4.36 -4.11 12.13
CA LEU A 158 3.99 -5.52 12.04
C LEU A 158 2.57 -5.72 12.54
N LEU A 159 1.79 -6.52 11.82
CA LEU A 159 0.51 -7.00 12.28
C LEU A 159 0.73 -8.21 13.18
N VAL A 160 0.17 -8.15 14.38
CA VAL A 160 0.34 -9.17 15.41
C VAL A 160 -1.00 -9.60 15.97
N GLU A 161 -1.06 -10.84 16.45
CA GLU A 161 -2.19 -11.34 17.24
C GLU A 161 -1.80 -11.40 18.73
N PRO A 162 -2.65 -10.89 19.63
CA PRO A 162 -2.47 -11.07 21.07
C PRO A 162 -2.45 -12.53 21.46
N CYS A 163 -1.57 -12.91 22.37
CA CYS A 163 -1.48 -14.27 22.90
C CYS A 163 -1.03 -14.24 24.38
N THR A 164 -1.03 -15.42 25.00
CA THR A 164 -0.41 -15.64 26.31
C THR A 164 0.88 -16.40 26.10
N ASP A 165 1.98 -15.95 26.71
CA ASP A 165 3.24 -16.68 26.65
C ASP A 165 3.26 -17.91 27.57
N ALA A 166 4.37 -18.66 27.55
CA ALA A 166 4.53 -19.86 28.38
C ALA A 166 4.49 -19.59 29.89
N GLY A 167 4.70 -18.34 30.32
CA GLY A 167 4.64 -17.90 31.71
C GLY A 167 3.26 -17.41 32.17
N GLY A 168 2.26 -17.37 31.27
CA GLY A 168 0.93 -16.84 31.59
C GLY A 168 0.79 -15.32 31.39
N GLU A 169 1.80 -14.67 30.84
CA GLU A 169 1.85 -13.22 30.65
C GLU A 169 1.30 -12.80 29.27
N PRO A 170 0.71 -11.61 29.14
CA PRO A 170 0.22 -11.10 27.86
C PRO A 170 1.42 -10.89 26.93
N SER A 171 1.29 -11.37 25.70
CA SER A 171 2.28 -11.25 24.65
C SER A 171 1.58 -11.12 23.30
N PHE A 172 2.36 -11.13 22.23
CA PHE A 172 1.87 -11.10 20.87
C PHE A 172 2.79 -11.92 19.96
N ARG A 173 2.24 -12.40 18.86
CA ARG A 173 3.01 -13.09 17.81
C ARG A 173 2.66 -12.56 16.43
N ALA A 174 3.57 -12.71 15.48
CA ALA A 174 3.33 -12.30 14.10
C ALA A 174 2.12 -13.04 13.52
N VAL A 175 1.32 -12.32 12.74
CA VAL A 175 0.23 -12.93 11.96
C VAL A 175 0.82 -13.59 10.72
N THR A 176 0.83 -14.92 10.67
CA THR A 176 1.42 -15.74 9.59
C THR A 176 0.37 -16.10 8.53
N VAL A 177 -0.35 -15.10 8.02
CA VAL A 177 -1.25 -15.27 6.86
C VAL A 177 -0.77 -14.42 5.70
N HIS A 178 -1.16 -14.79 4.49
CA HIS A 178 -0.99 -13.92 3.33
C HIS A 178 -2.01 -12.77 3.45
N ALA A 179 -1.55 -11.53 3.57
CA ALA A 179 -2.32 -10.30 3.85
C ALA A 179 -3.29 -9.82 2.75
N GLY A 180 -4.19 -10.68 2.28
CA GLY A 180 -5.19 -10.31 1.27
C GLY A 180 -6.14 -11.47 0.98
N ALA A 181 -7.33 -11.32 1.54
CA ALA A 181 -8.55 -11.99 1.15
C ALA A 181 -9.57 -10.91 0.77
#